data_AF-A0A915N1W8-F1
#
_entry.id   AF-A0A915N1W8-F1
#
_cell.length_a   1.000
_cell.length_b   1.000
_cell.length_c   1.000
_cell.angle_alpha   90.00
_cell.angle_beta   90.00
_cell.angle_gamma   90.00
#
_symmetry.space_group_name_H-M   'P 1'
#
loop_
_entity.id
_entity.type
_entity.pdbx_description
1 polymer ?
#
loop_
_entity_poly.entity_id
_entity_poly.type
_entity_poly.pdbx_seq_one_letter_code
_entity_poly.pdbx_strand_id
1 'polypeptide(L)'
;MTYRSDSDVIVPYDMFESFTFEDLDDCKVSLDDIWLEDEIDSKIAKKEKLTLQLVSNCNTNSKREKYIEELKKYTEITQMGGCVGKSDCGRECEDKLIGNN
;
A
#
# COMPACT_ATOMS: atom_id res chain seq x y z
N MET A 1 -0.74 9.84 4.73
CA MET A 1 -1.62 9.72 3.56
C MET A 1 -2.83 10.59 3.81
N THR A 2 -3.16 11.49 2.91
CA THR A 2 -4.21 12.48 3.13
C THR A 2 -4.99 12.63 1.83
N TYR A 3 -6.29 12.41 1.88
CA TYR A 3 -7.18 12.77 0.78
C TYR A 3 -7.08 14.27 0.53
N ARG A 4 -7.32 14.69 -0.70
CA ARG A 4 -7.66 16.09 -0.90
C ARG A 4 -9.10 16.29 -0.45
N SER A 5 -9.31 17.19 0.51
CA SER A 5 -10.64 17.54 1.03
C SER A 5 -11.54 18.22 -0.01
N ASP A 6 -11.02 18.48 -1.23
CA ASP A 6 -11.70 19.16 -2.32
C ASP A 6 -12.16 18.21 -3.45
N SER A 7 -12.20 16.91 -3.17
CA SER A 7 -12.76 15.92 -4.08
C SER A 7 -14.29 15.89 -3.95
N ASP A 8 -15.02 16.05 -5.05
CA ASP A 8 -16.49 16.00 -5.07
C ASP A 8 -17.05 14.62 -4.68
N VAL A 9 -16.23 13.57 -4.80
CA VAL A 9 -16.55 12.21 -4.37
C VAL A 9 -15.56 11.81 -3.29
N ILE A 10 -16.07 11.61 -2.07
CA ILE A 10 -15.29 11.08 -0.96
C ILE A 10 -15.24 9.56 -1.11
N VAL A 11 -14.07 9.03 -1.46
CA VAL A 11 -13.79 7.60 -1.46
C VAL A 11 -12.71 7.35 -0.41
N PRO A 12 -13.08 7.09 0.85
CA PRO A 12 -12.07 6.76 1.85
C PRO A 12 -11.44 5.41 1.48
N TYR A 13 -10.16 5.24 1.80
CA TYR A 13 -9.60 3.93 2.12
C TYR A 13 -10.45 3.28 3.20
N ASP A 14 -10.37 1.95 3.24
CA ASP A 14 -11.10 1.09 4.16
C ASP A 14 -11.16 1.63 5.60
N MET A 15 -12.30 1.45 6.26
CA MET A 15 -12.54 2.03 7.57
C MET A 15 -12.46 0.93 8.63
N PHE A 16 -11.60 1.12 9.63
CA PHE A 16 -11.62 0.27 10.81
C PHE A 16 -12.79 0.69 11.69
N GLU A 17 -13.80 -0.17 11.75
CA GLU A 17 -14.95 -0.02 12.65
C GLU A 17 -14.87 -1.09 13.75
N SER A 18 -15.24 -0.72 14.98
CA SER A 18 -15.39 -1.70 16.04
C SER A 18 -16.60 -2.59 15.75
N PHE A 19 -16.44 -3.90 15.85
CA PHE A 19 -17.53 -4.86 15.70
C PHE A 19 -17.89 -5.50 17.05
N THR A 20 -19.09 -6.07 17.12
CA THR A 20 -19.55 -6.90 18.24
C THR A 20 -19.76 -8.35 17.79
N PHE A 21 -19.81 -9.29 18.73
CA PHE A 21 -20.12 -10.70 18.40
C PHE A 21 -21.52 -10.88 17.78
N GLU A 22 -22.45 -9.96 18.08
CA GLU A 22 -23.79 -9.94 17.47
C GLU A 22 -23.71 -9.63 15.97
N ASP A 23 -22.73 -8.83 15.53
CA ASP A 23 -22.53 -8.52 14.11
C ASP A 23 -21.98 -9.71 13.31
N LEU A 24 -21.27 -10.63 13.98
CA LEU A 24 -20.84 -11.90 13.39
C LEU A 24 -22.03 -12.87 13.23
N ASP A 25 -22.87 -12.98 14.26
CA ASP A 25 -24.06 -13.84 14.23
C ASP A 25 -25.09 -13.34 13.20
N ASP A 26 -25.23 -12.02 13.06
CA ASP A 26 -26.08 -11.38 12.04
C ASP A 26 -25.45 -11.38 10.63
N CYS A 27 -24.28 -12.00 10.44
CA CYS A 27 -23.53 -12.03 9.17
C CYS A 27 -23.26 -10.64 8.56
N LYS A 28 -23.13 -9.59 9.39
CA LYS A 28 -22.75 -8.24 8.94
C LYS A 28 -21.24 -8.13 8.73
N VAL A 29 -20.46 -8.98 9.40
CA VAL A 29 -19.00 -9.05 9.34
C VAL A 29 -18.58 -10.50 9.14
N SER A 30 -17.61 -10.77 8.27
CA SER A 30 -17.05 -12.11 8.11
C SER A 30 -15.81 -12.32 8.99
N LEU A 31 -15.51 -13.58 9.34
CA LEU A 31 -14.26 -13.90 10.06
C LEU A 31 -13.02 -13.50 9.27
N ASP A 32 -13.09 -13.46 7.94
CA ASP A 32 -12.00 -13.03 7.07
C ASP A 32 -11.76 -11.51 7.14
N ASP A 33 -12.75 -10.74 7.61
CA ASP A 33 -12.67 -9.28 7.78
C ASP A 33 -12.15 -8.86 9.17
N ILE A 34 -12.04 -9.81 10.11
CA ILE A 34 -11.59 -9.52 11.49
C ILE A 34 -10.07 -9.61 11.58
N TRP A 35 -9.45 -8.52 12.01
CA TRP A 35 -8.01 -8.45 12.23
C TRP A 35 -7.73 -8.44 13.73
N LEU A 36 -7.03 -9.46 14.22
CA LEU A 36 -6.61 -9.51 15.62
C LEU A 36 -5.47 -8.53 15.87
N GLU A 37 -5.47 -7.85 17.01
CA GLU A 37 -4.45 -6.85 17.36
C GLU A 37 -3.02 -7.43 17.28
N ASP A 38 -2.81 -8.63 17.82
CA ASP A 38 -1.52 -9.35 17.72
C ASP A 38 -1.10 -9.63 16.27
N GLU A 39 -2.06 -9.94 15.40
CA GLU A 39 -1.79 -10.17 13.97
C GLU A 39 -1.38 -8.86 13.29
N ILE A 40 -2.10 -7.77 13.58
CA ILE A 40 -1.80 -6.43 13.09
C ILE A 40 -0.39 -6.02 13.52
N ASP A 41 -0.08 -6.14 14.80
CA ASP A 41 1.23 -5.79 15.34
C ASP A 41 2.35 -6.61 14.71
N SER A 42 2.14 -7.92 14.52
CA SER A 42 3.12 -8.77 13.86
C SER A 42 3.35 -8.40 12.39
N LYS A 43 2.30 -7.96 11.67
CA LYS A 43 2.40 -7.51 10.28
C LYS A 43 3.04 -6.13 10.20
N ILE A 44 2.71 -5.20 11.10
CA ILE A 44 3.31 -3.87 11.17
C ILE A 44 4.80 -3.96 11.51
N ALA A 45 5.17 -4.80 12.47
CA ALA A 45 6.57 -4.99 12.87
C ALA A 45 7.47 -5.50 11.72
N LYS A 46 6.91 -6.26 10.76
CA LYS A 46 7.63 -6.74 9.58
C LYS A 46 7.73 -5.70 8.44
N LYS A 47 6.98 -4.59 8.50
CA LYS A 47 7.02 -3.55 7.47
C LYS A 47 8.23 -2.64 7.67
N GLU A 48 9.32 -2.94 6.96
CA GLU A 48 10.56 -2.16 7.05
C GLU A 48 10.61 -0.92 6.15
N LYS A 49 9.79 -0.89 5.09
CA LYS A 49 9.81 0.16 4.06
C LYS A 49 8.45 0.82 3.94
N LEU A 50 8.45 2.14 3.74
CA LEU A 50 7.22 2.91 3.71
C LEU A 50 6.48 2.81 2.38
N THR A 51 7.19 2.98 1.26
CA THR A 51 6.58 3.05 -0.08
C THR A 51 7.34 2.19 -1.07
N LEU A 52 6.63 1.32 -1.78
CA LEU A 52 7.11 0.57 -2.93
C LEU A 52 6.49 1.16 -4.21
N GLN A 53 7.32 1.38 -5.24
CA GLN A 53 6.87 1.78 -6.57
C GLN A 53 7.48 0.87 -7.63
N LEU A 54 6.60 0.19 -8.38
CA LEU A 54 6.96 -0.57 -9.57
C LEU A 54 6.79 0.34 -10.81
N VAL A 55 7.85 0.48 -11.62
CA VAL A 55 7.86 1.41 -12.76
C VAL A 55 8.52 0.80 -14.00
N SER A 56 7.77 0.74 -15.10
CA SER A 56 8.19 0.19 -16.40
C SER A 56 8.09 1.17 -17.57
N ASN A 57 7.30 2.23 -17.46
CA ASN A 57 7.15 3.27 -18.49
C ASN A 57 7.90 4.53 -18.08
N CYS A 58 8.97 4.84 -18.81
CA CYS A 58 9.91 5.92 -18.52
C CYS A 58 9.66 7.12 -19.43
N ASN A 59 10.10 8.30 -19.00
CA ASN A 59 9.92 9.57 -19.72
C ASN A 59 8.44 9.91 -19.95
N THR A 60 7.58 9.71 -18.95
CA THR A 60 6.15 9.94 -19.14
C THR A 60 5.83 11.40 -19.47
N ASN A 61 4.77 11.62 -20.24
CA ASN A 61 4.26 12.97 -20.53
C ASN A 61 3.87 13.72 -19.25
N SER A 62 3.38 13.00 -18.24
CA SER A 62 3.05 13.54 -16.92
C SER A 62 4.27 13.97 -16.09
N LYS A 63 5.49 13.63 -16.52
CA LYS A 63 6.74 13.84 -15.76
C LYS A 63 6.70 13.20 -14.37
N ARG A 64 6.04 12.04 -14.25
CA ARG A 64 5.86 11.31 -12.98
C ARG A 64 7.19 11.12 -12.25
N GLU A 65 8.25 10.88 -13.01
CA GLU A 65 9.60 10.65 -12.54
C GLU A 65 10.13 11.85 -11.74
N LYS A 66 9.88 13.08 -12.21
CA LYS A 66 10.30 14.31 -11.51
C LYS A 66 9.59 14.48 -10.17
N TYR A 67 8.29 14.15 -10.11
CA TYR A 67 7.55 14.18 -8.84
C TYR A 67 8.10 13.17 -7.84
N ILE A 68 8.45 11.97 -8.31
CA ILE A 68 9.04 10.95 -7.44
C ILE A 68 10.45 11.35 -6.99
N GLU A 69 11.27 11.95 -7.85
CA GLU A 69 12.57 12.50 -7.48
C GLU A 69 12.46 13.54 -6.36
N GLU A 70 11.46 14.42 -6.42
CA GLU A 70 11.21 15.39 -5.35
C GLU A 70 10.70 14.71 -4.08
N LEU A 71 9.74 13.79 -4.21
CA LEU A 71 9.13 13.09 -3.09
C LEU A 71 10.15 12.25 -2.30
N LYS A 72 11.12 11.64 -2.99
CA LYS A 72 12.23 10.89 -2.38
C LYS A 72 13.08 11.71 -1.40
N LYS A 73 13.06 13.04 -1.49
CA LYS A 73 13.77 13.91 -0.52
C LYS A 73 13.08 13.95 0.84
N TYR A 74 11.79 13.65 0.88
CA TYR A 74 10.96 13.76 2.08
C TYR A 74 10.55 12.40 2.65
N THR A 75 10.61 11.34 1.84
CA THR A 75 10.20 10.01 2.27
C THR A 75 10.96 8.90 1.53
N GLU A 76 11.13 7.75 2.18
CA GLU A 76 11.80 6.60 1.58
C GLU A 76 10.88 5.92 0.56
N ILE A 77 11.33 5.89 -0.69
CA ILE A 77 10.64 5.22 -1.79
C ILE A 77 11.55 4.16 -2.39
N THR A 78 11.14 2.90 -2.23
CA THR A 78 11.76 1.76 -2.91
C THR A 78 11.22 1.69 -4.33
N GLN A 79 12.07 1.94 -5.33
CA GLN A 79 11.71 1.76 -6.73
C GLN A 79 12.28 0.46 -7.31
N MET A 80 11.47 -0.22 -8.13
CA MET A 80 11.84 -1.40 -8.93
C MET A 80 11.28 -1.29 -10.35
N GLY A 81 11.88 -2.02 -11.29
CA GLY A 81 11.43 -2.11 -12.69
C GLY A 81 12.36 -1.42 -13.68
N GLY A 82 12.02 -1.55 -14.98
CA GLY A 82 12.89 -1.21 -16.11
C GLY A 82 13.41 0.24 -16.14
N CYS A 83 12.74 1.18 -15.48
CA CYS A 83 13.17 2.59 -15.47
C CYS A 83 14.27 2.92 -14.45
N VAL A 84 14.55 2.04 -13.49
CA VAL A 84 15.52 2.27 -12.41
C VAL A 84 16.72 1.33 -12.45
N GLY A 85 16.91 0.62 -13.57
CA GLY A 85 18.06 -0.25 -13.79
C GLY A 85 18.09 -1.50 -12.89
N LYS A 86 17.02 -1.74 -12.13
CA LYS A 86 16.80 -3.01 -11.43
C LYS A 86 16.02 -3.93 -12.37
N SER A 87 16.35 -5.22 -12.37
CA SER A 87 15.73 -6.25 -13.20
C SER A 87 14.20 -6.15 -13.22
N ASP A 88 13.57 -6.63 -14.30
CA ASP A 88 12.12 -6.78 -14.36
C ASP A 88 11.62 -7.50 -13.12
N CYS A 89 10.92 -6.78 -12.26
CA CYS A 89 10.34 -7.30 -11.02
C CYS A 89 9.04 -7.99 -11.40
N GLY A 90 9.10 -9.31 -11.58
CA GLY A 90 7.92 -10.17 -11.75
C GLY A 90 7.21 -10.47 -10.42
N ARG A 91 6.18 -11.33 -10.45
CA ARG A 91 5.35 -11.66 -9.28
C ARG A 91 6.15 -12.07 -8.04
N GLU A 92 7.11 -12.98 -8.18
CA GLU A 92 7.90 -13.45 -7.04
C GLU A 92 8.72 -12.32 -6.38
N CYS A 93 9.19 -11.36 -7.18
CA CYS A 93 9.87 -10.16 -6.67
C CYS A 93 8.88 -9.25 -5.94
N GLU A 94 7.69 -9.05 -6.51
CA GLU A 94 6.61 -8.26 -5.91
C GLU A 94 6.15 -8.84 -4.56
N ASP A 95 5.87 -10.14 -4.48
CA ASP A 95 5.43 -10.83 -3.26
C ASP A 95 6.45 -10.66 -2.12
N LYS A 96 7.74 -10.83 -2.44
CA LYS A 96 8.85 -10.62 -1.48
C LYS A 96 8.93 -9.18 -0.97
N LEU A 97 8.66 -8.19 -1.82
CA LEU A 97 8.73 -6.78 -1.46
C LEU A 97 7.49 -6.29 -0.70
N ILE A 98 6.34 -6.92 -0.92
CA ILE A 98 5.09 -6.66 -0.20
C ILE A 98 5.07 -7.40 1.15
N GLY A 99 5.91 -8.43 1.31
CA GLY A 99 5.99 -9.22 2.53
C GLY A 99 4.96 -10.35 2.59
N ASN A 100 4.43 -10.76 1.43
CA ASN A 100 3.63 -11.97 1.30
C ASN A 100 4.61 -13.15 1.13
N ASN A 101 4.82 -13.92 2.20
CA ASN A 101 5.50 -15.22 2.18
C ASN A 101 4.48 -16.33 2.42
#